data_AF-A0A6F8VHT2-F1
#
_entry.id   AF-A0A6F8VHT2-F1
#
_cell.length_a   1.000
_cell.length_b   1.000
_cell.length_c   1.000
_cell.angle_alpha   90.00
_cell.angle_beta   90.00
_cell.angle_gamma   90.00
#
_symmetry.space_group_name_H-M   'P 1'
#
loop_
_entity.id
_entity.type
_entity.pdbx_description
1 polymer ?
#
loop_
_entity_poly.entity_id
_entity_poly.type
_entity_poly.pdbx_seq_one_letter_code
_entity_poly.pdbx_strand_id
1 'polypeptide(L)'
;MMDFNSSSSISGQIAALVDAGMQRVRSTQTQREYLGASRLGASCERALQYEFAKAPVDHGRDHDGRLLRIFERGHVMEDCMVEWLRAAGFDLRTRKPSGDQFGFSAVGGRLQGHIDGVIVGGPEGFAYPALWECKCLGSKSWRDLEKNRLAVAKPIYAAQVAIYQAYLELHEQPAIFTAINADTMEIYTELVPFDAALAQRMSDRALKVITATDAGELLPRSFLESTHFECRMCAWQDRCWRNTP
;
A
#
# COMPACT_ATOMS: atom_id res chain seq x y z
N MET A 1 -27.74 -8.60 21.06
CA MET A 1 -27.77 -7.61 22.16
C MET A 1 -26.70 -6.59 21.85
N MET A 2 -27.07 -5.37 21.46
CA MET A 2 -26.10 -4.32 21.12
C MET A 2 -25.37 -3.91 22.39
N ASP A 3 -24.04 -4.03 22.38
CA ASP A 3 -23.21 -3.71 23.53
C ASP A 3 -23.00 -2.20 23.60
N PHE A 4 -23.91 -1.51 24.30
CA PHE A 4 -23.88 -0.05 24.53
C PHE A 4 -22.72 0.40 25.46
N ASN A 5 -21.83 -0.50 25.87
CA ASN A 5 -20.90 -0.27 26.98
C ASN A 5 -19.42 -0.12 26.60
N SER A 6 -19.02 -0.38 25.34
CA SER A 6 -17.61 -0.20 24.97
C SER A 6 -17.21 1.28 25.08
N SER A 7 -18.08 2.19 24.62
CA SER A 7 -17.89 3.66 24.72
C SER A 7 -18.26 4.26 26.08
N SER A 8 -18.82 3.50 27.02
CA SER A 8 -19.10 4.02 28.37
C SER A 8 -17.86 3.91 29.28
N SER A 9 -16.96 2.98 28.96
CA SER A 9 -15.66 2.89 29.62
C SER A 9 -14.75 4.06 29.24
N ILE A 10 -13.90 4.50 30.17
CA ILE A 10 -12.87 5.52 29.91
C ILE A 10 -12.01 5.13 28.69
N SER A 11 -11.67 3.84 28.57
CA SER A 11 -10.90 3.31 27.43
C SER A 11 -11.59 3.56 26.08
N GLY A 12 -12.87 3.21 25.97
CA GLY A 12 -13.62 3.44 24.73
C GLY A 12 -13.95 4.90 24.45
N GLN A 13 -14.17 5.71 25.49
CA GLN A 13 -14.34 7.17 25.33
C GLN A 13 -13.09 7.80 24.72
N ILE A 14 -11.91 7.49 25.27
CA ILE A 14 -10.64 8.01 24.74
C ILE A 14 -10.41 7.50 23.32
N ALA A 15 -10.62 6.21 23.05
CA ALA A 15 -10.46 5.66 21.70
C ALA A 15 -11.36 6.37 20.67
N ALA A 16 -12.64 6.57 20.98
CA ALA A 16 -13.59 7.26 20.11
C ALA A 16 -13.20 8.74 19.86
N LEU A 17 -12.73 9.45 20.90
CA LEU A 17 -12.26 10.84 20.76
C LEU A 17 -11.01 10.93 19.88
N VAL A 18 -10.08 9.99 20.02
CA VAL A 18 -8.88 9.89 19.18
C VAL A 18 -9.27 9.53 17.74
N ASP A 19 -10.15 8.55 17.53
CA ASP A 19 -10.65 8.16 16.21
C ASP A 19 -11.27 9.36 15.49
N ALA A 20 -12.15 10.10 16.17
CA ALA A 20 -12.76 11.31 15.62
C ALA A 20 -11.72 12.41 15.33
N GLY A 21 -10.70 12.56 16.18
CA GLY A 21 -9.58 13.48 15.95
C GLY A 21 -8.79 13.14 14.69
N MET A 22 -8.41 11.87 14.53
CA MET A 22 -7.68 11.39 13.35
C MET A 22 -8.49 11.55 12.07
N GLN A 23 -9.81 11.28 12.12
CA GLN A 23 -10.69 11.49 10.98
C GLN A 23 -10.78 12.96 10.56
N ARG A 24 -10.87 13.89 11.53
CA ARG A 24 -10.84 15.35 11.25
C ARG A 24 -9.52 15.79 10.62
N VAL A 25 -8.38 15.28 11.11
CA VAL A 25 -7.08 15.58 10.50
C VAL A 25 -6.98 14.99 9.10
N ARG A 26 -7.47 13.76 8.90
CA ARG A 26 -7.48 13.13 7.57
C ARG A 26 -8.35 13.91 6.58
N SER A 27 -9.48 14.46 7.00
CA SER A 27 -10.38 15.21 6.12
C SER A 27 -9.81 16.54 5.65
N THR A 28 -8.77 17.08 6.30
CA THR A 28 -8.07 18.29 5.83
C THR A 28 -6.93 17.98 4.86
N GLN A 29 -6.54 16.71 4.71
CA GLN A 29 -5.50 16.30 3.76
C GLN A 29 -6.05 16.32 2.33
N THR A 30 -5.28 16.89 1.41
CA THR A 30 -5.61 16.85 -0.01
C THR A 30 -5.59 15.40 -0.50
N GLN A 31 -6.71 14.98 -1.11
CA GLN A 31 -6.77 13.68 -1.75
C GLN A 31 -5.84 13.65 -2.96
N ARG A 32 -5.15 12.53 -3.16
CA ARG A 32 -4.30 12.35 -4.34
C ARG A 32 -5.16 12.40 -5.62
N GLU A 33 -4.64 13.08 -6.64
CA GLU A 33 -5.28 13.21 -7.97
C GLU A 33 -4.84 12.12 -8.97
N TYR A 34 -4.02 11.17 -8.50
CA TYR A 34 -3.41 10.14 -9.33
C TYR A 34 -3.71 8.75 -8.77
N LEU A 35 -3.69 7.74 -9.65
CA LEU A 35 -3.70 6.34 -9.28
C LEU A 35 -2.33 5.99 -8.66
N GLY A 36 -2.34 5.59 -7.40
CA GLY A 36 -1.12 5.15 -6.72
C GLY A 36 -0.66 3.80 -7.23
N ALA A 37 0.58 3.72 -7.73
CA ALA A 37 1.15 2.49 -8.26
C ALA A 37 1.21 1.34 -7.22
N SER A 38 1.36 1.67 -5.93
CA SER A 38 1.26 0.71 -4.82
C SER A 38 -0.10 -0.01 -4.69
N ARG A 39 -1.13 0.50 -5.38
CA ARG A 39 -2.48 -0.08 -5.38
C ARG A 39 -2.70 -1.08 -6.51
N LEU A 40 -1.89 -1.04 -7.57
CA LEU A 40 -2.13 -1.80 -8.79
C LEU A 40 -2.18 -3.31 -8.60
N GLY A 41 -1.54 -3.84 -7.56
CA GLY A 41 -1.64 -5.25 -7.22
C GLY A 41 -2.89 -5.65 -6.41
N ALA A 42 -3.85 -4.75 -6.17
CA ALA A 42 -5.12 -5.10 -5.55
C ALA A 42 -5.85 -6.18 -6.36
N SER A 43 -6.66 -7.02 -5.72
CA SER A 43 -7.31 -8.14 -6.41
C SER A 43 -8.41 -7.71 -7.39
N CYS A 44 -9.02 -6.53 -7.20
CA CYS A 44 -10.18 -6.08 -7.98
C CYS A 44 -9.92 -4.76 -8.72
N GLU A 45 -9.96 -4.78 -10.05
CA GLU A 45 -9.79 -3.57 -10.88
C GLU A 45 -10.91 -2.56 -10.72
N ARG A 46 -12.17 -3.01 -10.58
CA ARG A 46 -13.29 -2.09 -10.32
C ARG A 46 -13.14 -1.36 -8.98
N ALA A 47 -12.53 -1.99 -7.98
CA ALA A 47 -12.22 -1.31 -6.71
C ALA A 47 -11.14 -0.23 -6.92
N LEU A 48 -10.10 -0.52 -7.71
CA LEU A 48 -9.10 0.50 -8.09
C LEU A 48 -9.73 1.64 -8.89
N GLN A 49 -10.69 1.32 -9.75
CA GLN A 49 -11.43 2.32 -10.50
C GLN A 49 -12.25 3.23 -9.59
N TYR A 50 -12.97 2.67 -8.61
CA TYR A 50 -13.69 3.47 -7.63
C TYR A 50 -12.75 4.35 -6.80
N GLU A 51 -11.59 3.83 -6.41
CA GLU A 51 -10.55 4.58 -5.71
C GLU A 51 -10.05 5.76 -6.56
N PHE A 52 -9.70 5.51 -7.82
CA PHE A 52 -9.20 6.51 -8.75
C PHE A 52 -10.25 7.57 -9.12
N ALA A 53 -11.49 7.15 -9.38
CA ALA A 53 -12.62 8.02 -9.66
C ALA A 53 -13.15 8.75 -8.43
N LYS A 54 -12.59 8.47 -7.24
CA LYS A 54 -13.01 9.03 -5.95
C LYS A 54 -14.49 8.80 -5.67
N ALA A 55 -14.99 7.62 -6.06
CA ALA A 55 -16.38 7.26 -5.83
C ALA A 55 -16.66 7.23 -4.32
N PRO A 56 -17.82 7.75 -3.86
CA PRO A 56 -18.16 7.70 -2.44
C PRO A 56 -18.22 6.25 -1.96
N VAL A 57 -17.54 5.98 -0.85
CA VAL A 57 -17.60 4.69 -0.15
C VAL A 57 -19.00 4.44 0.38
N ASP A 58 -19.30 3.18 0.71
CA ASP A 58 -20.57 2.82 1.31
C ASP A 58 -20.71 3.37 2.74
N HIS A 59 -21.94 3.58 3.18
CA HIS A 59 -22.22 4.12 4.51
C HIS A 59 -21.57 3.26 5.61
N GLY A 60 -20.83 3.90 6.52
CA GLY A 60 -20.11 3.22 7.61
C GLY A 60 -18.84 2.49 7.17
N ARG A 61 -18.39 2.67 5.93
CA ARG A 61 -17.15 2.08 5.38
C ARG A 61 -16.03 3.09 5.17
N ASP A 62 -16.24 4.33 5.63
CA ASP A 62 -15.18 5.30 5.77
C ASP A 62 -14.06 4.78 6.68
N HIS A 63 -12.89 5.40 6.58
CA HIS A 63 -11.70 4.99 7.33
C HIS A 63 -11.97 5.03 8.84
N ASP A 64 -12.13 3.85 9.41
CA ASP A 64 -12.14 3.61 10.85
C ASP A 64 -10.85 4.24 11.45
N GLY A 65 -10.97 5.01 12.53
CA GLY A 65 -9.82 5.66 13.15
C GLY A 65 -8.74 4.65 13.60
N ARG A 66 -9.15 3.40 13.88
CA ARG A 66 -8.21 2.29 14.08
C ARG A 66 -7.34 2.02 12.86
N LEU A 67 -7.90 2.08 11.66
CA LEU A 67 -7.15 1.90 10.41
C LEU A 67 -6.17 3.05 10.20
N LEU A 68 -6.57 4.28 10.52
CA LEU A 68 -5.68 5.45 10.46
C LEU A 68 -4.48 5.29 11.40
N ARG A 69 -4.68 4.78 12.62
CA ARG A 69 -3.55 4.45 13.52
C ARG A 69 -2.61 3.39 12.97
N ILE A 70 -3.14 2.38 12.27
CA ILE A 70 -2.31 1.33 11.66
C ILE A 70 -1.42 1.94 10.56
N PHE A 71 -1.95 2.86 9.76
CA PHE A 71 -1.16 3.57 8.75
C PHE A 71 -0.10 4.47 9.39
N GLU A 72 -0.46 5.23 10.42
CA GLU A 72 0.48 6.08 11.16
C GLU A 72 1.64 5.28 11.75
N ARG A 73 1.33 4.15 12.41
CA ARG A 73 2.36 3.22 12.90
C ARG A 73 3.28 2.76 11.77
N GLY A 74 2.72 2.49 10.59
CA GLY A 74 3.50 2.13 9.40
C GLY A 74 4.58 3.18 9.09
N HIS A 75 4.20 4.46 9.04
CA HIS A 75 5.12 5.57 8.78
C HIS A 75 6.19 5.72 9.87
N VAL A 76 5.80 5.65 11.15
CA VAL A 76 6.77 5.73 12.25
C VAL A 76 7.78 4.58 12.21
N MET A 77 7.34 3.37 11.85
CA MET A 77 8.22 2.21 11.74
C MET A 77 9.11 2.26 10.49
N GLU A 78 8.64 2.87 9.41
CA GLU A 78 9.46 3.16 8.23
C GLU A 78 10.63 4.09 8.60
N ASP A 79 10.34 5.21 9.28
CA ASP A 79 11.36 6.15 9.77
C ASP A 79 12.38 5.45 10.71
N CYS A 80 11.89 4.58 11.60
CA CYS A 80 12.77 3.79 12.46
C CYS A 80 13.68 2.86 11.64
N MET A 81 13.14 2.17 10.63
CA MET A 81 13.91 1.25 9.80
C MET A 81 14.97 1.98 8.96
N VAL A 82 14.69 3.20 8.51
CA VAL A 82 15.67 4.07 7.84
C VAL A 82 16.89 4.29 8.74
N GLU A 83 16.66 4.69 9.99
CA GLU A 83 17.73 4.95 10.95
C GLU A 83 18.49 3.67 11.34
N TRP A 84 17.79 2.54 11.49
CA TRP A 84 18.43 1.26 11.78
C TRP A 84 19.30 0.75 10.63
N LEU A 85 18.83 0.86 9.38
CA LEU A 85 19.62 0.48 8.21
C LEU A 85 20.88 1.35 8.08
N ARG A 86 20.76 2.66 8.29
CA ARG A 86 21.92 3.57 8.30
C ARG A 86 22.90 3.23 9.42
N ALA A 87 22.40 2.99 10.63
CA ALA A 87 23.23 2.57 11.76
C ALA A 87 23.92 1.22 11.52
N ALA A 88 23.30 0.33 10.74
CA ALA A 88 23.89 -0.93 10.29
C ALA A 88 24.93 -0.77 9.15
N GLY A 89 25.19 0.45 8.69
CA GLY A 89 26.23 0.76 7.70
C GLY A 89 25.73 0.84 6.25
N PHE A 90 24.43 0.78 5.98
CA PHE A 90 23.90 0.98 4.63
C PHE A 90 23.88 2.46 4.24
N ASP A 91 24.31 2.77 3.01
CA ASP A 91 24.10 4.08 2.39
C ASP A 91 22.68 4.12 1.79
N LEU A 92 21.71 4.49 2.63
CA LEU A 92 20.30 4.59 2.28
C LEU A 92 19.87 6.03 1.97
N ARG A 93 19.39 6.23 0.73
CA ARG A 93 18.82 7.49 0.24
C ARG A 93 17.30 7.39 0.21
N THR A 94 16.62 8.25 0.95
CA THR A 94 15.14 8.28 1.02
C THR A 94 14.53 9.49 0.31
N ARG A 95 15.35 10.50 -0.03
CA ARG A 95 14.92 11.74 -0.68
C ARG A 95 15.94 12.20 -1.72
N LYS A 96 15.44 12.90 -2.74
CA LYS A 96 16.21 13.66 -3.72
C LYS A 96 16.88 14.87 -3.06
N PRO A 97 17.89 15.48 -3.69
CA PRO A 97 18.46 16.75 -3.21
C PRO A 97 17.44 17.89 -3.04
N SER A 98 16.32 17.84 -3.77
CA SER A 98 15.18 18.78 -3.61
C SER A 98 14.38 18.58 -2.32
N GLY A 99 14.57 17.48 -1.59
CA GLY A 99 13.77 17.08 -0.42
C GLY A 99 12.60 16.16 -0.75
N ASP A 100 12.25 16.00 -2.02
CA ASP A 100 11.16 15.14 -2.47
C ASP A 100 11.51 13.65 -2.30
N GLN A 101 10.49 12.82 -2.08
CA GLN A 101 10.67 11.36 -2.14
C GLN A 101 11.10 10.91 -3.54
N PHE A 102 11.82 9.79 -3.60
CA PHE A 102 12.07 9.13 -4.87
C PHE A 102 10.78 8.54 -5.42
N GLY A 103 10.53 8.74 -6.70
CA GLY A 103 9.27 8.36 -7.32
C GLY A 103 9.24 8.69 -8.80
N PHE A 104 8.21 8.17 -9.46
CA PHE A 104 7.96 8.35 -10.89
C PHE A 104 6.57 8.94 -11.13
N SER A 105 6.41 9.53 -12.31
CA SER A 105 5.16 10.07 -12.81
C SER A 105 4.95 9.62 -14.25
N ALA A 106 3.79 9.04 -14.53
CA ALA A 106 3.45 8.46 -15.83
C ALA A 106 2.00 8.80 -16.21
N VAL A 107 1.64 8.54 -17.48
CA VAL A 107 0.30 8.81 -18.02
C VAL A 107 -0.13 10.26 -17.77
N GLY A 108 0.75 11.22 -18.10
CA GLY A 108 0.49 12.64 -17.88
C GLY A 108 0.29 13.03 -16.42
N GLY A 109 0.91 12.31 -15.48
CA GLY A 109 0.80 12.56 -14.03
C GLY A 109 -0.33 11.82 -13.33
N ARG A 110 -1.11 11.00 -14.06
CA ARG A 110 -2.26 10.27 -13.52
C ARG A 110 -1.90 8.93 -12.91
N LEU A 111 -0.69 8.44 -13.13
CA LEU A 111 -0.08 7.31 -12.42
C LEU A 111 1.18 7.80 -11.73
N GLN A 112 1.29 7.59 -10.42
CA GLN A 112 2.51 7.93 -9.68
C GLN A 112 2.83 6.88 -8.62
N GLY A 113 4.12 6.73 -8.34
CA GLY A 113 4.65 5.83 -7.34
C GLY A 113 5.80 6.48 -6.59
N HIS A 114 5.91 6.18 -5.30
CA HIS A 114 6.98 6.65 -4.43
C HIS A 114 7.55 5.45 -3.70
N ILE A 115 8.87 5.37 -3.65
CA ILE A 115 9.60 4.32 -2.94
C ILE A 115 10.03 4.83 -1.57
N ASP A 116 10.21 3.89 -0.64
CA ASP A 116 10.69 4.20 0.71
C ASP A 116 12.18 4.60 0.68
N GLY A 117 12.97 4.01 -0.23
CA GLY A 117 14.31 4.51 -0.54
C GLY A 117 15.10 3.66 -1.53
N VAL A 118 16.35 4.09 -1.79
CA VAL A 118 17.34 3.37 -2.59
C VAL A 118 18.59 3.18 -1.76
N ILE A 119 19.06 1.95 -1.65
CA ILE A 119 20.33 1.62 -1.02
C ILE A 119 21.40 1.61 -2.11
N VAL A 120 22.38 2.52 -2.00
CA VAL A 120 23.39 2.76 -3.04
C VAL A 120 24.78 2.24 -2.68
N GLY A 121 24.94 1.70 -1.48
CA GLY A 121 26.18 1.13 -0.96
C GLY A 121 25.96 0.60 0.45
N GLY A 122 26.97 -0.07 1.01
CA GLY A 122 26.88 -0.59 2.37
C GLY A 122 27.76 -1.82 2.62
N PRO A 123 27.38 -2.65 3.61
CA PRO A 123 28.11 -3.86 3.98
C PRO A 123 28.25 -4.87 2.83
N GLU A 124 29.25 -5.74 2.93
CA GLU A 124 29.45 -6.84 1.98
C GLU A 124 28.25 -7.82 1.96
N GLY A 125 28.05 -8.51 0.83
CA GLY A 125 26.99 -9.51 0.67
C GLY A 125 25.69 -8.99 0.04
N PHE A 126 25.62 -7.70 -0.29
CA PHE A 126 24.50 -7.09 -1.01
C PHE A 126 24.96 -6.47 -2.34
N ALA A 127 24.02 -6.35 -3.28
CA ALA A 127 24.26 -5.68 -4.55
C ALA A 127 23.54 -4.33 -4.58
N TYR A 128 24.16 -3.35 -5.24
CA TYR A 128 23.71 -1.96 -5.26
C TYR A 128 23.78 -1.40 -6.70
N PRO A 129 22.96 -0.40 -7.05
CA PRO A 129 21.88 0.17 -6.24
C PRO A 129 20.69 -0.79 -6.15
N ALA A 130 20.08 -0.88 -4.97
CA ALA A 130 18.89 -1.70 -4.73
C ALA A 130 17.73 -0.82 -4.27
N LEU A 131 16.57 -0.99 -4.91
CA LEU A 131 15.31 -0.43 -4.42
C LEU A 131 15.01 -1.00 -3.04
N TRP A 132 14.56 -0.16 -2.11
CA TRP A 132 14.14 -0.58 -0.78
C TRP A 132 12.67 -0.21 -0.52
N GLU A 133 11.93 -1.20 -0.02
CA GLU A 133 10.52 -1.08 0.40
C GLU A 133 10.33 -1.74 1.76
N CYS A 134 9.67 -1.03 2.68
CA CYS A 134 9.43 -1.45 4.05
C CYS A 134 7.94 -1.54 4.36
N LYS A 135 7.53 -2.52 5.16
CA LYS A 135 6.15 -2.64 5.65
C LYS A 135 6.13 -3.00 7.15
N CYS A 136 5.14 -2.51 7.88
CA CYS A 136 4.86 -2.95 9.25
C CYS A 136 3.60 -3.83 9.26
N LEU A 137 3.75 -5.11 9.58
CA LEU A 137 2.70 -6.12 9.45
C LEU A 137 2.32 -6.69 10.82
N GLY A 138 1.02 -6.93 11.05
CA GLY A 138 0.60 -7.71 12.22
C GLY A 138 1.03 -9.18 12.12
N SER A 139 1.20 -9.86 13.25
CA SER A 139 1.80 -11.21 13.33
C SER A 139 1.23 -12.25 12.38
N LYS A 140 -0.07 -12.22 12.07
CA LYS A 140 -0.66 -13.17 11.11
C LYS A 140 -0.12 -12.95 9.69
N SER A 141 -0.08 -11.69 9.25
CA SER A 141 0.44 -11.36 7.91
C SER A 141 1.95 -11.49 7.82
N TRP A 142 2.65 -11.23 8.93
CA TRP A 142 4.10 -11.43 9.01
C TRP A 142 4.47 -12.92 8.90
N ARG A 143 3.81 -13.82 9.65
CA ARG A 143 4.07 -15.27 9.55
C ARG A 143 3.73 -15.85 8.18
N ASP A 144 2.69 -15.33 7.54
CA ASP A 144 2.35 -15.70 6.16
C ASP A 144 3.47 -15.30 5.19
N LEU A 145 4.05 -14.11 5.38
CA LEU A 145 5.20 -13.64 4.61
C LEU A 145 6.45 -14.49 4.85
N GLU A 146 6.76 -14.81 6.10
CA GLU A 146 7.88 -15.69 6.46
C GLU A 146 7.75 -17.07 5.79
N LYS A 147 6.55 -17.64 5.81
CA LYS A 147 6.27 -18.97 5.26
C LYS A 147 6.26 -18.99 3.72
N ASN A 148 5.61 -18.02 3.10
CA ASN A 148 5.26 -18.08 1.67
C ASN A 148 6.04 -17.08 0.80
N ARG A 149 6.85 -16.21 1.41
CA ARG A 149 7.59 -15.11 0.74
C ARG A 149 6.66 -14.07 0.10
N LEU A 150 7.23 -12.95 -0.34
CA LEU A 150 6.48 -11.76 -0.76
C LEU A 150 5.48 -12.03 -1.88
N ALA A 151 5.94 -12.69 -2.95
CA ALA A 151 5.15 -12.89 -4.17
C ALA A 151 3.84 -13.65 -3.92
N VAL A 152 3.86 -14.63 -3.00
CA VAL A 152 2.68 -15.44 -2.67
C VAL A 152 1.88 -14.84 -1.51
N ALA A 153 2.55 -14.43 -0.43
CA ALA A 153 1.87 -13.93 0.77
C ALA A 153 1.21 -12.56 0.55
N LYS A 154 1.86 -11.69 -0.24
CA LYS A 154 1.44 -10.31 -0.51
C LYS A 154 1.65 -9.94 -1.98
N PRO A 155 0.87 -10.51 -2.91
CA PRO A 155 0.98 -10.19 -4.34
C PRO A 155 0.86 -8.69 -4.64
N ILE A 156 0.11 -7.95 -3.82
CA ILE A 156 0.01 -6.49 -3.94
C ILE A 156 1.35 -5.77 -3.72
N TYR A 157 2.17 -6.23 -2.78
CA TYR A 157 3.49 -5.64 -2.52
C TYR A 157 4.52 -6.10 -3.54
N ALA A 158 4.43 -7.34 -4.03
CA ALA A 158 5.26 -7.80 -5.14
C ALA A 158 5.00 -6.98 -6.42
N ALA A 159 3.73 -6.68 -6.71
CA ALA A 159 3.35 -5.79 -7.82
C ALA A 159 3.88 -4.37 -7.64
N GLN A 160 3.83 -3.83 -6.42
CA GLN A 160 4.41 -2.52 -6.08
C GLN A 160 5.91 -2.49 -6.33
N VAL A 161 6.65 -3.49 -5.82
CA VAL A 161 8.11 -3.58 -6.03
C VAL A 161 8.44 -3.68 -7.51
N ALA A 162 7.77 -4.56 -8.26
CA ALA A 162 8.06 -4.78 -9.68
C ALA A 162 7.82 -3.52 -10.52
N ILE A 163 6.70 -2.81 -10.32
CA ILE A 163 6.43 -1.58 -11.08
C ILE A 163 7.43 -0.48 -10.70
N TYR A 164 7.86 -0.40 -9.45
CA TYR A 164 8.85 0.59 -9.03
C TYR A 164 10.24 0.31 -9.61
N GLN A 165 10.68 -0.95 -9.61
CA GLN A 165 11.94 -1.34 -10.25
C GLN A 165 11.95 -0.96 -11.74
N ALA A 166 10.82 -1.15 -12.44
CA ALA A 166 10.71 -0.79 -13.86
C ALA A 166 10.77 0.73 -14.09
N TYR A 167 9.91 1.52 -13.42
CA TYR A 167 9.77 2.96 -13.71
C TYR A 167 10.89 3.82 -13.13
N LEU A 168 11.67 3.30 -12.18
CA LEU A 168 12.85 3.97 -11.63
C LEU A 168 14.16 3.40 -12.17
N GLU A 169 14.10 2.45 -13.11
CA GLU A 169 15.28 1.80 -13.69
C GLU A 169 16.18 1.11 -12.63
N LEU A 170 15.56 0.62 -11.55
CA LEU A 170 16.20 -0.08 -10.43
C LEU A 170 15.99 -1.60 -10.53
N HIS A 171 16.15 -2.14 -11.73
CA HIS A 171 15.85 -3.53 -12.05
C HIS A 171 17.09 -4.43 -12.20
N GLU A 172 18.29 -3.85 -12.26
CA GLU A 172 19.54 -4.61 -12.43
C GLU A 172 19.86 -5.46 -11.19
N GLN A 173 19.56 -4.96 -10.00
CA GLN A 173 19.72 -5.67 -8.73
C GLN A 173 18.36 -6.01 -8.13
N PRO A 174 18.24 -7.13 -7.39
CA PRO A 174 17.05 -7.42 -6.60
C PRO A 174 16.73 -6.27 -5.64
N ALA A 175 15.45 -5.95 -5.51
CA ALA A 175 15.00 -5.03 -4.48
C ALA A 175 15.16 -5.67 -3.09
N ILE A 176 15.44 -4.86 -2.08
CA ILE A 176 15.45 -5.28 -0.68
C ILE A 176 14.08 -4.94 -0.10
N PHE A 177 13.27 -5.97 0.16
CA PHE A 177 11.99 -5.82 0.84
C PHE A 177 12.14 -6.16 2.32
N THR A 178 11.72 -5.27 3.21
CA THR A 178 11.73 -5.50 4.66
C THR A 178 10.34 -5.46 5.25
N ALA A 179 10.07 -6.31 6.24
CA ALA A 179 8.85 -6.25 7.02
C ALA A 179 9.11 -6.37 8.51
N ILE A 180 8.61 -5.40 9.29
CA ILE A 180 8.65 -5.42 10.75
C ILE A 180 7.37 -6.05 11.27
N ASN A 181 7.48 -7.04 12.16
CA ASN A 181 6.34 -7.56 12.90
C ASN A 181 5.91 -6.52 13.95
N ALA A 182 4.67 -6.04 13.85
CA ALA A 182 4.13 -5.02 14.72
C ALA A 182 4.00 -5.43 16.20
N ASP A 183 4.03 -6.74 16.48
CA ASP A 183 3.83 -7.28 17.83
C ASP A 183 5.16 -7.71 18.47
N THR A 184 6.14 -8.17 17.68
CA THR A 184 7.41 -8.74 18.18
C THR A 184 8.65 -7.94 17.80
N MET A 185 8.53 -6.96 16.91
CA MET A 185 9.63 -6.17 16.34
C MET A 185 10.67 -6.97 15.55
N GLU A 186 10.36 -8.23 15.22
CA GLU A 186 11.20 -9.04 14.33
C GLU A 186 11.21 -8.46 12.91
N ILE A 187 12.38 -8.51 12.28
CA ILE A 187 12.61 -8.00 10.93
C ILE A 187 12.71 -9.19 9.98
N TYR A 188 11.79 -9.25 9.02
CA TYR A 188 11.88 -10.10 7.85
C TYR A 188 12.54 -9.33 6.71
N THR A 189 13.43 -9.97 5.96
CA THR A 189 14.07 -9.40 4.78
C THR A 189 14.04 -10.39 3.62
N GLU A 190 13.71 -9.91 2.43
CA GLU A 190 13.74 -10.68 1.19
C GLU A 190 14.41 -9.88 0.07
N LEU A 191 15.30 -10.54 -0.68
CA LEU A 191 15.73 -10.07 -2.00
C LEU A 191 14.67 -10.45 -3.04
N VAL A 192 14.07 -9.45 -3.67
CA VAL A 192 12.98 -9.59 -4.64
C VAL A 192 13.55 -9.37 -6.05
N PRO A 193 13.70 -10.41 -6.87
CA PRO A 193 14.16 -10.26 -8.24
C PRO A 193 13.17 -9.46 -9.08
N PHE A 194 13.67 -8.78 -10.10
CA PHE A 194 12.81 -8.04 -11.02
C PHE A 194 11.90 -8.99 -11.82
N ASP A 195 10.60 -8.79 -11.73
CA ASP A 195 9.59 -9.44 -12.58
C ASP A 195 9.07 -8.45 -13.64
N ALA A 196 9.73 -8.45 -14.79
CA ALA A 196 9.38 -7.59 -15.92
C ALA A 196 7.95 -7.83 -16.42
N ALA A 197 7.49 -9.09 -16.40
CA ALA A 197 6.15 -9.42 -16.86
C ALA A 197 5.08 -8.89 -15.88
N LEU A 198 5.33 -8.96 -14.56
CA LEU A 198 4.47 -8.35 -13.56
C LEU A 198 4.44 -6.83 -13.69
N ALA A 199 5.60 -6.18 -13.85
CA ALA A 199 5.68 -4.74 -14.05
C ALA A 199 4.88 -4.28 -15.29
N GLN A 200 4.98 -5.02 -16.40
CA GLN A 200 4.20 -4.75 -17.61
C GLN A 200 2.70 -4.92 -17.36
N ARG A 201 2.27 -6.04 -16.76
CA ARG A 201 0.86 -6.27 -16.41
C ARG A 201 0.29 -5.15 -15.53
N MET A 202 1.07 -4.65 -14.58
CA MET A 202 0.63 -3.54 -13.71
C MET A 202 0.54 -2.22 -14.48
N SER A 203 1.43 -1.98 -15.45
CA SER A 203 1.36 -0.83 -16.34
C SER A 203 0.10 -0.86 -17.21
N ASP A 204 -0.18 -2.00 -17.85
CA ASP A 204 -1.37 -2.20 -18.68
C ASP A 204 -2.65 -2.04 -17.84
N ARG A 205 -2.62 -2.57 -16.62
CA ARG A 205 -3.71 -2.43 -15.64
C ARG A 205 -3.95 -0.97 -15.26
N ALA A 206 -2.90 -0.19 -15.03
CA ALA A 206 -3.03 1.23 -14.72
C ALA A 206 -3.70 1.98 -15.89
N LEU A 207 -3.23 1.72 -17.12
CA LEU A 207 -3.81 2.31 -18.32
C LEU A 207 -5.29 1.95 -18.44
N LYS A 208 -5.63 0.66 -18.32
CA LYS A 208 -7.02 0.18 -18.39
C LYS A 208 -7.94 0.87 -17.38
N VAL A 209 -7.51 0.99 -16.12
CA VAL A 209 -8.30 1.65 -15.07
C VAL A 209 -8.52 3.13 -15.42
N ILE A 210 -7.48 3.82 -15.86
CA ILE A 210 -7.55 5.23 -16.20
C ILE A 210 -8.47 5.45 -17.41
N THR A 211 -8.25 4.72 -18.50
CA THR A 211 -9.01 4.89 -19.75
C THR A 211 -10.48 4.51 -19.59
N ALA A 212 -10.79 3.42 -18.88
CA ALA A 212 -12.18 3.05 -18.61
C ALA A 212 -12.89 4.12 -17.77
N THR A 213 -12.19 4.71 -16.79
CA THR A 213 -12.74 5.81 -15.98
C THR A 213 -13.06 7.03 -16.85
N ASP A 214 -12.14 7.42 -17.74
CA ASP A 214 -12.35 8.56 -18.64
C ASP A 214 -13.51 8.33 -19.62
N ALA A 215 -13.65 7.09 -20.09
CA ALA A 215 -14.73 6.68 -20.98
C ALA A 215 -16.10 6.58 -20.27
N GLY A 216 -16.15 6.70 -18.94
CA GLY A 216 -17.35 6.44 -18.15
C GLY A 216 -17.76 4.97 -18.12
N GLU A 217 -16.87 4.06 -18.52
CA GLU A 217 -17.08 2.62 -18.52
C GLU A 217 -16.79 2.04 -17.15
N LEU A 218 -17.69 1.19 -16.63
CA LEU A 218 -17.50 0.56 -15.34
C LEU A 218 -16.85 -0.82 -15.49
N LEU A 219 -15.65 -0.99 -14.92
CA LEU A 219 -14.93 -2.26 -15.01
C LEU A 219 -15.71 -3.41 -14.36
N PRO A 220 -15.51 -4.66 -14.83
CA PRO A 220 -16.17 -5.82 -14.26
C PRO A 220 -15.69 -6.10 -12.83
N ARG A 221 -16.53 -6.78 -12.05
CA ARG A 221 -16.13 -7.30 -10.74
C ARG A 221 -15.18 -8.48 -10.94
N SER A 222 -14.19 -8.61 -10.07
CA SER A 222 -13.28 -9.78 -10.09
C SER A 222 -13.87 -11.02 -9.43
N PHE A 223 -14.96 -10.87 -8.67
CA PHE A 223 -15.60 -11.95 -7.92
C PHE A 223 -17.09 -12.01 -8.23
N LEU A 224 -17.63 -13.23 -8.25
CA LEU A 224 -19.02 -13.50 -8.68
C LEU A 224 -20.02 -13.46 -7.53
N GLU A 225 -19.56 -13.43 -6.27
CA GLU A 225 -20.42 -13.42 -5.09
C GLU A 225 -20.08 -12.24 -4.17
N SER A 226 -21.10 -11.58 -3.63
CA SER A 226 -20.93 -10.45 -2.71
C SER A 226 -20.28 -10.86 -1.38
N THR A 227 -20.43 -12.12 -1.00
CA THR A 227 -19.91 -12.75 0.21
C THR A 227 -18.43 -13.14 0.11
N HIS A 228 -17.83 -13.08 -1.09
CA HIS A 228 -16.39 -13.31 -1.26
C HIS A 228 -15.58 -12.39 -0.34
N PHE A 229 -14.46 -12.88 0.22
CA PHE A 229 -13.83 -12.18 1.35
C PHE A 229 -13.35 -10.77 0.98
N GLU A 230 -12.77 -10.56 -0.21
CA GLU A 230 -12.34 -9.25 -0.69
C GLU A 230 -13.53 -8.34 -0.95
N CYS A 231 -14.66 -8.86 -1.44
CA CYS A 231 -15.89 -8.08 -1.58
C CYS A 231 -16.43 -7.65 -0.23
N ARG A 232 -16.45 -8.54 0.77
CA ARG A 232 -16.88 -8.21 2.14
C ARG A 232 -16.00 -7.18 2.82
N MET A 233 -14.72 -7.09 2.45
CA MET A 233 -13.77 -6.10 2.98
C MET A 233 -13.68 -4.84 2.10
N CYS A 234 -14.36 -4.79 0.96
CA CYS A 234 -14.33 -3.66 0.04
C CYS A 234 -15.16 -2.48 0.56
N ALA A 235 -14.62 -1.26 0.47
CA ALA A 235 -15.31 -0.04 0.87
C ALA A 235 -16.50 0.33 -0.04
N TRP A 236 -16.59 -0.29 -1.22
CA TRP A 236 -17.65 -0.05 -2.21
C TRP A 236 -18.52 -1.30 -2.47
N GLN A 237 -18.55 -2.27 -1.56
CA GLN A 237 -19.33 -3.51 -1.73
C GLN A 237 -20.77 -3.23 -2.17
N ASP A 238 -21.57 -2.53 -1.35
CA ASP A 238 -23.00 -2.37 -1.57
C ASP A 238 -23.28 -1.58 -2.84
N ARG A 239 -22.56 -0.48 -3.08
CA ARG A 239 -22.59 0.25 -4.35
C ARG A 239 -22.24 -0.66 -5.53
N CYS A 240 -21.14 -1.40 -5.42
CA CYS A 240 -20.65 -2.26 -6.49
C CYS A 240 -21.70 -3.30 -6.87
N TRP A 241 -22.41 -3.89 -5.89
CA TRP A 241 -23.44 -4.91 -6.10
C TRP A 241 -24.80 -4.36 -6.52
N ARG A 242 -25.15 -3.11 -6.13
CA ARG A 242 -26.33 -2.40 -6.65
C ARG A 242 -26.17 -1.98 -8.11
N ASN A 243 -24.96 -1.60 -8.50
CA ASN A 243 -24.66 -1.21 -9.87
C ASN A 243 -24.33 -2.46 -10.68
N THR A 244 -25.30 -3.01 -11.40
CA THR A 244 -25.01 -3.95 -12.49
C THR A 244 -24.22 -3.21 -13.57
N PRO A 245 -23.17 -3.81 -14.17
CA PRO A 245 -22.57 -3.26 -15.38
C PRO A 245 -23.63 -2.97 -16.45
#